data_AF-A0A960CRP9-F1
#
_entry.id   AF-A0A960CRP9-F1
#
_cell.length_a   1.000
_cell.length_b   1.000
_cell.length_c   1.000
_cell.angle_alpha   90.00
_cell.angle_beta   90.00
_cell.angle_gamma   90.00
#
_symmetry.space_group_name_H-M   'P 1'
#
loop_
_entity.id
_entity.type
_entity.pdbx_description
1 polymer ?
#
loop_
_entity_poly.entity_id
_entity_poly.type
_entity_poly.pdbx_seq_one_letter_code
_entity_poly.pdbx_strand_id
1 'polypeptide(L)'
;MSQHSGTSGDALDSARAALATRDRVLSATDRELTDAVAVAHAIATDAIRRLDRLGAQIEAAAAGHVPDSPAAAQELARFLVAKQREMADVVAGAQAEVDAKTAALQHLTERFRTPA
;
A
#
# COMPACT_ATOMS: atom_id res chain seq x y z
N MET A 1 46.90 -13.03 35.14
CA MET A 1 46.40 -11.69 34.76
C MET A 1 46.08 -11.57 33.27
N SER A 2 46.81 -12.23 32.36
CA SER A 2 46.60 -12.14 30.90
C SER A 2 45.38 -12.87 30.33
N GLN A 3 44.91 -13.95 30.97
CA GLN A 3 43.76 -14.74 30.46
C GLN A 3 42.41 -14.01 30.62
N HIS A 4 42.26 -13.19 31.66
CA HIS A 4 41.01 -12.46 31.92
C HIS A 4 40.80 -11.32 30.91
N SER A 5 41.89 -10.72 30.43
CA SER A 5 41.86 -9.67 29.40
C SER A 5 41.47 -10.21 28.02
N GLY A 6 41.87 -11.45 27.68
CA GLY A 6 41.46 -12.11 26.43
C GLY A 6 39.97 -12.46 26.42
N THR A 7 39.47 -13.07 27.49
CA THR A 7 38.05 -13.44 27.62
C THR A 7 37.12 -12.21 27.62
N SER A 8 37.51 -11.09 28.22
CA SER A 8 36.75 -9.85 28.16
C SER A 8 36.75 -9.21 26.77
N GLY A 9 37.85 -9.32 26.01
CA GLY A 9 37.92 -8.86 24.61
C GLY A 9 36.98 -9.65 23.70
N ASP A 10 37.05 -10.98 23.77
CA ASP A 10 36.20 -11.87 22.97
C ASP A 10 34.70 -11.66 23.25
N ALA A 11 34.34 -11.40 24.52
CA ALA A 11 32.97 -11.10 24.91
C ALA A 11 32.46 -9.77 24.34
N LEU A 12 33.31 -8.73 24.31
CA LEU A 12 32.97 -7.43 23.73
C LEU A 12 32.82 -7.51 22.20
N ASP A 13 33.70 -8.25 21.53
CA ASP A 13 33.62 -8.41 20.07
C ASP A 13 32.41 -9.27 19.67
N SER A 14 32.06 -10.28 20.47
CA SER A 14 30.82 -11.04 20.31
C SER A 14 29.58 -10.15 20.48
N ALA A 15 29.57 -9.28 21.50
CA ALA A 15 28.47 -8.34 21.72
C ALA A 15 28.35 -7.31 20.58
N ARG A 16 29.47 -6.80 20.05
CA ARG A 16 29.49 -5.90 18.88
C ARG A 16 28.97 -6.60 17.62
N ALA A 17 29.37 -7.85 17.39
CA ALA A 17 28.91 -8.62 16.24
C ALA A 17 27.39 -8.89 16.31
N ALA A 18 26.87 -9.17 17.51
CA ALA A 18 25.44 -9.34 17.76
C ALA A 18 24.66 -8.04 17.52
N LEU A 19 25.16 -6.91 18.04
CA LEU A 19 24.57 -5.58 17.81
C LEU A 19 24.56 -5.19 16.33
N ALA A 20 25.70 -5.34 15.64
CA ALA A 20 25.78 -5.04 14.22
C ALA A 20 24.84 -5.92 13.37
N THR A 21 24.61 -7.16 13.79
CA THR A 21 23.64 -8.05 13.15
C THR A 21 22.20 -7.59 13.40
N ARG A 22 21.90 -7.19 14.64
CA ARG A 22 20.59 -6.64 15.00
C ARG A 22 20.28 -5.36 14.23
N ASP A 23 21.23 -4.44 14.13
CA ASP A 23 21.07 -3.18 13.39
C ASP A 23 20.83 -3.41 11.90
N ARG A 24 21.54 -4.38 11.30
CA ARG A 24 21.30 -4.79 9.90
C ARG A 24 19.89 -5.34 9.69
N VAL A 25 19.41 -6.19 10.60
CA VAL A 25 18.05 -6.75 10.53
C VAL A 25 16.99 -5.66 10.71
N LEU A 26 17.17 -4.76 11.68
CA LEU A 26 16.26 -3.64 11.91
C LEU A 26 16.20 -2.72 10.68
N SER A 27 17.36 -2.31 10.15
CA SER A 27 17.43 -1.45 8.97
C SER A 27 16.78 -2.07 7.73
N ALA A 28 16.94 -3.38 7.53
CA ALA A 28 16.24 -4.09 6.45
C ALA A 28 14.72 -4.09 6.66
N THR A 29 14.28 -4.32 7.89
CA THR A 29 12.85 -4.36 8.25
C THR A 29 12.19 -2.98 8.12
N ASP A 30 12.87 -1.91 8.51
CA ASP A 30 12.40 -0.52 8.32
C ASP A 30 12.27 -0.14 6.85
N ARG A 31 13.17 -0.66 6.00
CA ARG A 31 13.08 -0.48 4.55
C ARG A 31 11.85 -1.20 4.00
N GLU A 32 11.64 -2.47 4.38
CA GLU A 32 10.44 -3.24 4.01
C GLU A 32 9.15 -2.51 4.42
N LEU A 33 9.11 -1.93 5.62
CA LEU A 33 7.98 -1.11 6.11
C LEU A 33 7.74 0.11 5.23
N THR A 34 8.80 0.89 4.99
CA THR A 34 8.71 2.14 4.21
C THR A 34 8.24 1.86 2.79
N ASP A 35 8.78 0.82 2.16
CA ASP A 35 8.41 0.41 0.81
C ASP A 35 6.94 -0.05 0.74
N ALA A 36 6.48 -0.83 1.72
CA ALA A 36 5.09 -1.29 1.79
C ALA A 36 4.10 -0.12 1.91
N VAL A 37 4.40 0.85 2.77
CA VAL A 37 3.58 2.05 2.96
C VAL A 37 3.61 2.94 1.71
N ALA A 38 4.78 3.14 1.10
CA ALA A 38 4.91 3.93 -0.12
C ALA A 38 4.08 3.34 -1.28
N VAL A 39 4.12 2.01 -1.45
CA VAL A 39 3.32 1.32 -2.47
C VAL A 39 1.83 1.45 -2.17
N ALA A 40 1.40 1.25 -0.93
CA ALA A 40 -0.01 1.40 -0.54
C ALA A 40 -0.52 2.83 -0.83
N HIS A 41 0.28 3.85 -0.50
CA HIS A 41 -0.04 5.24 -0.80
C HIS A 41 -0.15 5.51 -2.32
N ALA A 42 0.78 4.94 -3.11
CA ALA A 42 0.75 5.09 -4.56
C ALA A 42 -0.53 4.49 -5.18
N ILE A 43 -0.94 3.31 -4.71
CA ILE A 43 -2.17 2.64 -5.14
C ILE A 43 -3.40 3.48 -4.80
N ALA A 44 -3.49 3.97 -3.56
CA ALA A 44 -4.60 4.82 -3.14
C ALA A 44 -4.67 6.12 -3.98
N THR A 45 -3.52 6.75 -4.23
CA THR A 45 -3.45 7.98 -5.04
C THR A 45 -3.85 7.73 -6.50
N ASP A 46 -3.45 6.60 -7.10
CA ASP A 46 -3.87 6.25 -8.47
C ASP A 46 -5.37 5.96 -8.54
N ALA A 47 -5.92 5.24 -7.55
CA ALA A 47 -7.34 4.98 -7.44
C ALA A 47 -8.16 6.27 -7.36
N ILE A 48 -7.75 7.23 -6.51
CA ILE A 48 -8.39 8.54 -6.39
C ILE A 48 -8.37 9.27 -7.74
N ARG A 49 -7.22 9.35 -8.42
CA ARG A 49 -7.12 10.01 -9.73
C ARG A 49 -8.00 9.35 -10.79
N ARG A 50 -8.13 8.02 -10.77
CA ARG A 50 -9.03 7.28 -11.66
C ARG A 50 -10.49 7.62 -11.36
N LEU A 51 -10.88 7.64 -10.09
CA LEU A 51 -12.23 8.02 -9.66
C LEU A 51 -12.57 9.46 -10.06
N ASP A 52 -11.65 10.41 -9.87
CA ASP A 52 -11.85 11.81 -10.28
C ASP A 52 -12.11 11.91 -11.79
N ARG A 53 -11.34 11.16 -12.60
CA ARG A 53 -11.52 11.13 -14.06
C ARG A 53 -12.87 10.53 -14.45
N LEU A 54 -13.34 9.51 -13.74
CA LEU A 54 -14.65 8.91 -13.99
C LEU A 54 -15.78 9.83 -13.56
N GLY A 55 -15.63 10.50 -12.41
CA GLY A 55 -16.54 11.54 -11.93
C GLY A 55 -16.70 12.65 -12.95
N ALA A 56 -15.59 13.19 -13.48
CA ALA A 56 -15.62 14.21 -14.52
C ALA A 56 -16.33 13.74 -15.81
N GLN A 57 -16.18 12.48 -16.20
CA GLN A 57 -16.90 11.91 -17.35
C GLN A 57 -18.41 11.80 -17.10
N ILE A 58 -18.80 11.40 -15.88
CA ILE A 58 -20.21 11.32 -15.46
C ILE A 58 -20.82 12.73 -15.43
N GLU A 59 -20.14 13.69 -14.81
CA GLU A 59 -20.59 15.08 -14.75
C GLU A 59 -20.71 15.69 -16.14
N ALA A 60 -19.72 15.49 -17.01
CA ALA A 60 -19.79 15.97 -18.40
C ALA A 60 -20.96 15.35 -19.17
N ALA A 61 -21.23 14.05 -18.98
CA ALA A 61 -22.35 13.37 -19.61
C ALA A 61 -23.71 13.85 -19.05
N ALA A 62 -23.80 14.14 -17.75
CA ALA A 62 -25.00 14.64 -17.09
C ALA A 62 -25.27 16.12 -17.40
N ALA A 63 -24.21 16.93 -17.56
CA ALA A 63 -24.29 18.34 -17.95
C ALA A 63 -24.54 18.53 -19.46
N GLY A 64 -24.41 17.46 -20.26
CA GLY A 64 -24.81 17.44 -21.66
C GLY A 64 -26.31 17.74 -21.85
N HIS A 65 -26.72 18.07 -23.08
CA HIS A 65 -28.12 18.34 -23.41
C HIS A 65 -29.03 17.19 -22.94
N VAL A 66 -30.22 17.55 -22.44
CA VAL A 66 -31.28 16.59 -22.13
C VAL A 66 -31.51 15.70 -23.37
N PRO A 67 -31.53 14.37 -23.24
CA PRO A 67 -31.69 13.51 -24.39
C PRO A 67 -32.96 13.85 -25.18
N ASP A 68 -32.80 14.22 -26.45
CA ASP A 68 -33.92 14.62 -27.33
C ASP A 68 -34.81 13.44 -27.75
N SER A 69 -34.48 12.22 -27.32
CA SER A 69 -35.25 11.01 -27.62
C SER A 69 -35.09 9.93 -26.53
N PRO A 70 -36.05 8.98 -26.44
CA PRO A 70 -35.92 7.81 -25.57
C PRO A 70 -34.68 6.96 -25.86
N ALA A 71 -34.28 6.86 -27.13
CA ALA A 71 -33.08 6.11 -27.53
C ALA A 71 -31.80 6.77 -26.96
N ALA A 72 -31.68 8.09 -27.09
CA ALA A 72 -30.58 8.85 -26.52
C ALA A 72 -30.57 8.76 -24.97
N ALA A 73 -31.74 8.78 -24.33
CA ALA A 73 -31.85 8.60 -22.88
C ALA A 73 -31.38 7.22 -22.44
N GLN A 74 -31.71 6.17 -23.20
CA GLN A 74 -31.27 4.81 -22.92
C GLN A 74 -29.75 4.66 -23.09
N GLU A 75 -29.16 5.29 -24.10
CA GLU A 75 -27.72 5.30 -24.31
C GLU A 75 -26.98 6.00 -23.17
N LEU A 76 -27.45 7.18 -22.75
CA LEU A 76 -26.91 7.89 -21.58
C LEU A 76 -27.02 7.02 -20.31
N ALA A 77 -28.17 6.38 -20.07
CA ALA A 77 -28.34 5.50 -18.92
C ALA A 77 -27.35 4.32 -18.93
N ARG A 78 -27.14 3.69 -20.09
CA ARG A 78 -26.16 2.59 -20.24
C ARG A 78 -24.73 3.08 -19.97
N PHE A 79 -24.37 4.26 -20.49
CA PHE A 79 -23.08 4.88 -20.25
C PHE A 79 -22.85 5.13 -18.75
N LEU A 80 -23.82 5.74 -18.06
CA LEU A 80 -23.73 6.02 -16.62
C LEU A 80 -23.60 4.75 -15.79
N VAL A 81 -24.39 3.71 -16.08
CA VAL A 81 -24.29 2.42 -15.41
C VAL A 81 -22.93 1.76 -15.65
N ALA A 82 -22.40 1.84 -16.87
CA ALA A 82 -21.07 1.33 -17.17
C ALA A 82 -19.98 2.06 -16.37
N LYS A 83 -20.06 3.39 -16.27
CA LYS A 83 -19.11 4.20 -15.48
C LYS A 83 -19.20 3.93 -13.99
N GLN A 84 -20.40 3.72 -13.46
CA GLN A 84 -20.57 3.35 -12.05
C GLN A 84 -19.95 1.97 -11.74
N ARG A 85 -20.05 1.01 -12.67
CA ARG A 85 -19.38 -0.29 -12.54
C ARG A 85 -17.86 -0.14 -12.58
N GLU A 86 -17.34 0.67 -13.50
CA GLU A 86 -15.92 0.96 -13.59
C GLU A 86 -15.38 1.58 -12.28
N MET A 87 -16.13 2.50 -11.65
CA MET A 87 -15.78 3.04 -10.34
C MET A 87 -15.75 1.96 -9.25
N ALA A 88 -16.73 1.06 -9.23
CA ALA A 88 -16.77 -0.04 -8.28
C ALA A 88 -15.56 -0.98 -8.45
N ASP A 89 -15.18 -1.29 -9.69
CA ASP A 89 -14.02 -2.12 -10.00
C ASP A 89 -12.71 -1.46 -9.56
N VAL A 90 -12.56 -0.14 -9.75
CA VAL A 90 -11.39 0.63 -9.27
C VAL A 90 -11.28 0.55 -7.74
N VAL A 91 -12.39 0.75 -7.02
CA VAL A 91 -12.41 0.68 -5.56
C VAL A 91 -12.09 -0.74 -5.07
N ALA A 92 -12.72 -1.76 -5.66
CA ALA A 92 -12.49 -3.15 -5.28
C ALA A 92 -11.03 -3.57 -5.50
N GLY A 93 -10.43 -3.19 -6.63
CA GLY A 93 -9.03 -3.46 -6.91
C GLY A 93 -8.08 -2.75 -5.93
N ALA A 94 -8.32 -1.47 -5.64
CA ALA A 94 -7.52 -0.72 -4.68
C ALA A 94 -7.62 -1.32 -3.26
N GLN A 95 -8.83 -1.72 -2.84
CA GLN A 95 -9.04 -2.35 -1.54
C GLN A 95 -8.29 -3.67 -1.42
N ALA A 96 -8.36 -4.54 -2.43
CA ALA A 96 -7.66 -5.83 -2.43
C ALA A 96 -6.14 -5.66 -2.28
N GLU A 97 -5.56 -4.67 -2.96
CA GLU A 97 -4.14 -4.34 -2.83
C GLU A 97 -3.79 -3.79 -1.44
N VAL A 98 -4.61 -2.89 -0.89
CA VAL A 98 -4.41 -2.35 0.47
C VAL A 98 -4.50 -3.45 1.53
N ASP A 99 -5.44 -4.39 1.38
CA ASP A 99 -5.59 -5.53 2.28
C ASP A 99 -4.34 -6.43 2.22
N ALA A 100 -3.81 -6.68 1.01
CA ALA A 100 -2.58 -7.43 0.82
C ALA A 100 -1.37 -6.75 1.49
N LYS A 101 -1.25 -5.42 1.38
CA LYS A 101 -0.20 -4.65 2.09
C LYS A 101 -0.39 -4.67 3.59
N THR A 102 -1.62 -4.58 4.07
CA THR A 102 -1.95 -4.66 5.49
C THR A 102 -1.53 -6.01 6.07
N ALA A 103 -1.80 -7.12 5.37
CA ALA A 103 -1.35 -8.44 5.78
C ALA A 103 0.19 -8.55 5.85
N ALA A 104 0.90 -7.98 4.87
CA ALA A 104 2.37 -7.93 4.89
C ALA A 104 2.91 -7.12 6.09
N LEU A 105 2.28 -5.99 6.41
CA LEU A 105 2.63 -5.17 7.57
C LEU A 105 2.34 -5.86 8.91
N GLN A 106 1.26 -6.64 9.00
CA GLN A 106 0.95 -7.46 10.17
C GLN A 106 2.04 -8.50 10.42
N HIS A 107 2.47 -9.22 9.38
CA HIS A 107 3.59 -10.16 9.47
C HIS A 107 4.90 -9.47 9.88
N LEU A 108 5.16 -8.26 9.39
CA LEU A 108 6.32 -7.47 9.81
C LEU A 108 6.25 -7.10 11.30
N THR A 109 5.05 -6.75 11.79
CA THR A 109 4.81 -6.42 13.20
C THR A 109 5.09 -7.60 14.13
N GLU A 110 4.78 -8.83 13.69
CA GLU A 110 5.10 -10.05 14.44
C GLU A 110 6.62 -10.28 14.56
N ARG A 111 7.39 -9.97 13.50
CA ARG A 111 8.87 -9.97 13.56
C ARG A 111 9.42 -8.98 14.58
N PHE A 112 8.79 -7.80 14.74
CA PHE A 112 9.20 -6.82 15.75
C PHE A 112 8.82 -7.23 17.19
N ARG A 113 7.78 -8.04 17.37
CA ARG A 113 7.30 -8.48 18.70
C ARG A 113 8.09 -9.66 19.27
N THR A 114 8.74 -10.45 18.42
CA THR A 114 9.54 -11.59 18.87
C THR A 114 10.86 -11.04 19.42
N PRO A 115 11.12 -11.10 20.74
CA PRO A 115 12.41 -10.70 21.27
C PRO A 115 13.46 -11.71 20.77
N ALA A 116 14.56 -11.21 20.22
CA ALA A 116 15.75 -12.02 19.95
C ALA A 116 16.40 -12.49 21.26
#